data_AF-A0A0J9SW82-F1
#
_entry.id   AF-A0A0J9SW82-F1
#
_cell.length_a   1.000
_cell.length_b   1.000
_cell.length_c   1.000
_cell.angle_alpha   90.00
_cell.angle_beta   90.00
_cell.angle_gamma   90.00
#
_symmetry.space_group_name_H-M   'P 1'
#
loop_
_entity.id
_entity.type
_entity.pdbx_description
1 polymer ?
#
loop_
_entity_poly.entity_id
_entity_poly.type
_entity_poly.pdbx_seq_one_letter_code
_entity_poly.pdbx_strand_id
1 'polypeptide(L)'
;MDQKKNDNPPGCKKDGTLEIKKDDHVEILKNLNSTIKEFQKNFGLLNNHYSIKDLEGVLNPVQYAEYNSFLAYSICSIFHSYLKISGDFLSNHPIKNELKKVQLLMKEIKDKNEENNEDKRSLTINKEASKRIIDSCISYNKDLKKRKHFK
;
A
#
# COMPACT_ATOMS: atom_id res chain seq x y z
N MET A 1 48.26 -30.41 39.53
CA MET A 1 47.82 -30.85 38.19
C MET A 1 46.83 -31.98 38.45
N ASP A 2 45.52 -31.89 38.19
CA ASP A 2 44.75 -30.97 37.37
C ASP A 2 43.31 -30.85 37.86
N GLN A 3 42.79 -29.62 37.80
CA GLN A 3 41.38 -29.29 37.94
C GLN A 3 40.63 -29.80 36.70
N LYS A 4 39.63 -30.68 36.87
CA LYS A 4 38.65 -30.95 35.81
C LYS A 4 37.43 -30.07 36.03
N LYS A 5 37.29 -29.09 35.13
CA LYS A 5 36.13 -28.20 34.97
C LYS A 5 34.89 -29.00 34.56
N ASN A 6 33.78 -28.75 35.23
CA ASN A 6 32.44 -29.12 34.79
C ASN A 6 31.91 -27.99 33.90
N ASP A 7 31.88 -28.20 32.60
CA ASP A 7 31.21 -27.32 31.64
C ASP A 7 29.85 -27.94 31.28
N ASN A 8 28.79 -27.49 31.94
CA ASN A 8 27.41 -27.73 31.52
C ASN A 8 27.08 -26.81 30.32
N PRO A 9 26.49 -27.30 29.23
CA PRO A 9 25.97 -26.42 28.18
C PRO A 9 24.62 -25.81 28.58
N PRO A 10 24.31 -24.58 28.12
CA PRO A 10 23.17 -23.80 28.60
C PRO A 10 21.86 -24.28 27.97
N GLY A 11 20.81 -24.30 28.79
CA GLY A 11 19.47 -24.71 28.42
C GLY A 11 18.92 -23.95 27.21
N CYS A 12 18.61 -24.72 26.16
CA CYS A 12 17.72 -24.29 25.10
C CYS A 12 16.32 -24.08 25.72
N LYS A 13 15.88 -22.83 25.78
CA LYS A 13 14.53 -22.48 26.21
C LYS A 13 13.55 -23.17 25.28
N LYS A 14 12.80 -24.15 25.80
CA LYS A 14 11.67 -24.75 25.08
C LYS A 14 10.63 -23.65 24.91
N ASP A 15 10.48 -23.17 23.68
CA ASP A 15 9.35 -22.36 23.26
C ASP A 15 8.07 -23.03 23.73
N GLY A 16 7.21 -22.22 24.37
CA GLY A 16 5.93 -22.65 24.92
C GLY A 16 5.09 -23.29 23.83
N THR A 17 5.05 -24.61 23.83
CA THR A 17 3.99 -25.35 23.15
C THR A 17 2.74 -25.07 23.96
N LEU A 18 1.93 -24.11 23.50
CA LEU A 18 0.57 -23.95 23.95
C LEU A 18 -0.15 -25.28 23.70
N GLU A 19 -0.40 -26.04 24.76
CA GLU A 19 -1.27 -27.21 24.69
C GLU A 19 -2.70 -26.74 24.43
N ILE A 20 -3.06 -26.64 23.15
CA ILE A 20 -4.40 -26.30 22.70
C ILE A 20 -5.30 -27.51 23.01
N LYS A 21 -6.37 -27.31 23.77
CA LYS A 21 -7.32 -28.38 24.12
C LYS A 21 -8.18 -28.71 22.90
N LYS A 22 -8.65 -29.96 22.79
CA LYS A 22 -9.53 -30.41 21.68
C LYS A 22 -10.76 -29.53 21.46
N ASP A 23 -11.32 -28.94 22.52
CA ASP A 23 -12.46 -28.02 22.44
C ASP A 23 -12.11 -26.68 21.79
N ASP A 24 -10.90 -26.15 22.03
CA ASP A 24 -10.45 -24.87 21.48
C ASP A 24 -10.33 -24.93 19.95
N HIS A 25 -9.91 -26.09 19.40
CA HIS A 25 -9.84 -26.31 17.95
C HIS A 25 -11.22 -26.26 17.28
N VAL A 26 -12.26 -26.76 17.96
CA VAL A 26 -13.65 -26.75 17.45
C VAL A 26 -14.20 -25.34 17.43
N GLU A 27 -13.89 -24.53 18.44
CA GLU A 27 -14.30 -23.13 18.50
C GLU A 27 -13.60 -22.29 17.42
N ILE A 28 -12.29 -22.47 17.23
CA ILE A 28 -11.52 -21.82 16.15
C ILE A 28 -12.13 -22.15 14.77
N LEU A 29 -12.50 -23.41 14.53
CA LEU A 29 -13.12 -23.86 13.28
C LEU A 29 -14.50 -23.25 13.05
N LYS A 30 -15.31 -23.09 14.12
CA LYS A 30 -16.62 -22.42 14.03
C LYS A 30 -16.46 -20.94 13.70
N ASN A 31 -15.52 -20.26 14.35
CA ASN A 31 -15.22 -18.84 14.13
C ASN A 31 -14.64 -18.58 12.73
N LEU A 32 -13.79 -19.47 12.23
CA LEU A 32 -13.27 -19.37 10.86
C LEU A 32 -14.40 -19.51 9.83
N ASN A 33 -15.30 -20.49 10.01
CA ASN A 33 -16.41 -20.70 9.10
C ASN A 33 -17.40 -19.54 9.08
N SER A 34 -17.71 -18.93 10.23
CA SER A 34 -18.58 -17.73 10.26
C SER A 34 -17.91 -16.56 9.53
N THR A 35 -16.62 -16.34 9.76
CA THR A 35 -15.84 -15.28 9.10
C THR A 35 -15.80 -15.46 7.59
N ILE A 36 -15.56 -16.69 7.11
CA ILE A 36 -15.55 -17.00 5.67
C ILE A 36 -16.94 -16.75 5.05
N LYS A 37 -18.03 -17.14 5.73
CA LYS A 37 -19.39 -16.88 5.24
C LYS A 37 -19.70 -15.39 5.13
N GLU A 38 -19.29 -14.61 6.12
CA GLU A 38 -19.45 -13.16 6.10
C GLU A 38 -18.64 -12.53 4.96
N PHE A 39 -17.39 -12.95 4.78
CA PHE A 39 -16.55 -12.53 3.67
C PHE A 39 -17.20 -12.86 2.31
N GLN A 40 -17.69 -14.09 2.12
CA GLN A 40 -18.36 -14.51 0.89
C GLN A 40 -19.60 -13.66 0.59
N LYS A 41 -20.39 -13.31 1.61
CA LYS A 41 -21.55 -12.44 1.45
C LYS A 41 -21.13 -11.05 0.97
N ASN A 42 -20.15 -10.45 1.63
CA ASN A 42 -19.67 -9.11 1.31
C ASN A 42 -18.99 -9.05 -0.06
N PHE A 43 -18.16 -10.05 -0.38
CA PHE A 43 -17.49 -10.16 -1.68
C PHE A 43 -18.47 -10.48 -2.82
N GLY A 44 -19.51 -11.26 -2.54
CA GLY A 44 -20.59 -11.55 -3.49
C GLY A 44 -21.33 -10.29 -3.95
N LEU A 45 -21.55 -9.32 -3.06
CA LEU A 45 -22.13 -8.03 -3.43
C LEU A 45 -21.24 -7.26 -4.40
N LEU A 46 -19.92 -7.28 -4.18
CA LEU A 46 -18.94 -6.64 -5.06
C LEU A 46 -18.93 -7.31 -6.44
N ASN A 47 -18.88 -8.64 -6.50
CA ASN A 47 -18.75 -9.39 -7.75
C ASN A 47 -20.04 -9.38 -8.60
N ASN A 48 -21.22 -9.34 -7.97
CA ASN A 48 -22.50 -9.41 -8.69
C ASN A 48 -22.99 -8.05 -9.19
N HIS A 49 -22.63 -6.96 -8.52
CA HIS A 49 -23.14 -5.63 -8.84
C HIS A 49 -22.14 -4.72 -9.54
N TYR A 50 -20.85 -5.04 -9.52
CA TYR A 50 -19.81 -4.17 -10.07
C TYR A 50 -18.89 -4.94 -11.01
N SER A 51 -18.81 -4.51 -12.27
CA SER A 51 -17.80 -4.99 -13.21
C SER A 51 -16.53 -4.16 -13.08
N ILE A 52 -15.37 -4.81 -13.05
CA ILE A 52 -14.05 -4.14 -12.99
C ILE A 52 -13.90 -3.10 -14.12
N LYS A 53 -14.50 -3.38 -15.29
CA LYS A 53 -14.49 -2.47 -16.46
C LYS A 53 -15.31 -1.20 -16.23
N ASP A 54 -16.37 -1.29 -15.44
CA ASP A 54 -17.23 -0.14 -15.17
C ASP A 54 -16.52 0.86 -14.23
N LEU A 55 -15.59 0.37 -13.42
CA LEU A 55 -14.76 1.21 -12.55
C LEU A 55 -13.68 2.01 -13.31
N GLU A 56 -13.27 1.58 -14.50
CA GLU A 56 -12.26 2.28 -15.31
C GLU A 56 -12.75 3.67 -15.77
N GLY A 57 -14.05 3.82 -16.03
CA GLY A 57 -14.66 5.09 -16.42
C GLY A 57 -15.04 6.02 -15.26
N VAL A 58 -15.13 5.48 -14.04
CA VAL A 58 -15.61 6.24 -12.85
C VAL A 58 -14.45 6.71 -11.97
N LEU A 59 -13.36 5.94 -11.90
CA LEU A 59 -12.23 6.23 -11.03
C LEU A 59 -11.13 7.04 -11.73
N ASN A 60 -10.46 7.90 -10.96
CA ASN A 60 -9.20 8.50 -11.39
C ASN A 60 -8.16 7.38 -11.64
N PRO A 61 -7.32 7.43 -12.69
CA PRO A 61 -6.27 6.45 -12.97
C PRO A 61 -5.45 5.98 -11.75
N VAL A 62 -5.13 6.88 -10.81
CA VAL A 62 -4.42 6.53 -9.57
C VAL A 62 -5.27 5.67 -8.65
N GLN A 63 -6.53 6.05 -8.44
CA GLN A 63 -7.48 5.28 -7.62
C GLN A 63 -7.78 3.91 -8.24
N TYR A 64 -7.84 3.86 -9.58
CA TYR A 64 -8.00 2.61 -10.32
C TYR A 64 -6.79 1.69 -10.13
N ALA A 65 -5.56 2.24 -10.17
CA ALA A 65 -4.34 1.47 -9.89
C ALA A 65 -4.27 0.96 -8.44
N GLU A 66 -4.64 1.81 -7.46
CA GLU A 66 -4.75 1.43 -6.05
C GLU A 66 -5.75 0.29 -5.84
N TYR A 67 -6.95 0.39 -6.43
CA TYR A 67 -7.98 -0.64 -6.37
C TYR A 67 -7.50 -1.97 -6.96
N ASN A 68 -6.91 -1.94 -8.16
CA ASN A 68 -6.40 -3.17 -8.81
C ASN A 68 -5.26 -3.81 -8.01
N SER A 69 -4.38 -3.01 -7.42
CA SER A 69 -3.29 -3.52 -6.59
C SER A 69 -3.81 -4.14 -5.29
N PHE A 70 -4.83 -3.53 -4.68
CA PHE A 70 -5.53 -4.10 -3.51
C PHE A 70 -6.22 -5.43 -3.84
N LEU A 71 -6.86 -5.52 -5.01
CA LEU A 71 -7.51 -6.75 -5.46
C LEU A 71 -6.49 -7.88 -5.67
N ALA A 72 -5.38 -7.57 -6.36
CA ALA A 72 -4.28 -8.51 -6.54
C ALA A 72 -3.72 -9.00 -5.19
N TYR A 73 -3.53 -8.09 -4.23
CA TYR A 73 -3.03 -8.44 -2.90
C TYR A 73 -3.99 -9.36 -2.15
N SER A 74 -5.29 -9.07 -2.24
CA SER A 74 -6.34 -9.85 -1.59
C SER A 74 -6.41 -11.27 -2.16
N ILE A 75 -6.35 -11.44 -3.48
CA ILE A 75 -6.32 -12.75 -4.14
C ILE A 75 -5.07 -13.55 -3.71
N CYS A 76 -3.88 -12.93 -3.76
CA CYS A 76 -2.65 -13.58 -3.32
C CYS A 76 -2.70 -13.98 -1.83
N SER A 77 -3.29 -13.15 -0.98
CA SER A 77 -3.42 -13.39 0.46
C SER A 77 -4.40 -14.52 0.77
N ILE A 78 -5.53 -14.58 0.08
CA ILE A 78 -6.50 -15.68 0.21
C ILE A 78 -5.85 -16.98 -0.25
N PHE A 79 -5.16 -16.97 -1.39
CA PHE A 79 -4.47 -18.15 -1.89
C PHE A 79 -3.34 -18.61 -0.95
N HIS A 80 -2.58 -17.68 -0.39
CA HIS A 80 -1.59 -17.99 0.65
C HIS A 80 -2.22 -18.63 1.88
N SER A 81 -3.37 -18.12 2.32
CA SER A 81 -4.12 -18.66 3.45
C SER A 81 -4.67 -20.06 3.16
N TYR A 82 -5.15 -20.28 1.93
CA TYR A 82 -5.56 -21.60 1.46
C TYR A 82 -4.40 -22.60 1.53
N LEU A 83 -3.23 -22.27 0.97
CA LEU A 83 -2.06 -23.16 1.03
C LEU A 83 -1.64 -23.49 2.47
N LYS A 84 -1.80 -22.53 3.39
CA LYS A 84 -1.52 -22.73 4.82
C LYS A 84 -2.47 -23.71 5.47
N ILE A 85 -3.74 -23.72 5.05
CA ILE A 85 -4.77 -24.64 5.55
C ILE A 85 -4.61 -26.02 4.92
N SER A 86 -4.28 -26.09 3.63
CA SER A 86 -4.10 -27.34 2.88
C SER A 86 -2.85 -28.13 3.31
N GLY A 87 -1.95 -27.54 4.09
CA GLY A 87 -0.71 -28.19 4.55
C GLY A 87 0.38 -28.26 3.48
N ASP A 88 0.22 -27.53 2.38
CA ASP A 88 1.22 -27.48 1.31
C ASP A 88 2.47 -26.70 1.76
N PHE A 89 3.63 -27.10 1.23
CA PHE A 89 4.93 -26.53 1.59
C PHE A 89 5.07 -25.06 1.13
N LEU A 90 4.62 -24.14 1.99
CA LEU A 90 4.75 -22.69 1.82
C LEU A 90 6.19 -22.20 1.75
N SER A 91 7.17 -22.98 2.19
CA SER A 91 8.59 -22.61 2.24
C SER A 91 9.11 -22.19 0.88
N ASN A 92 8.80 -22.99 -0.16
CA ASN A 92 9.32 -22.84 -1.52
C ASN A 92 8.25 -22.38 -2.52
N HIS A 93 7.04 -22.07 -2.05
CA HIS A 93 5.95 -21.73 -2.96
C HIS A 93 6.14 -20.31 -3.55
N PRO A 94 6.04 -20.12 -4.89
CA PRO A 94 6.27 -18.83 -5.55
C PRO A 94 5.33 -17.72 -5.09
N ILE A 95 4.20 -18.07 -4.45
CA ILE A 95 3.24 -17.10 -3.90
C ILE A 95 3.89 -16.08 -2.95
N LYS A 96 4.94 -16.45 -2.20
CA LYS A 96 5.64 -15.51 -1.33
C LYS A 96 6.34 -14.41 -2.14
N ASN A 97 6.86 -14.77 -3.31
CA ASN A 97 7.49 -13.82 -4.21
C ASN A 97 6.42 -12.92 -4.86
N GLU A 98 5.31 -13.50 -5.32
CA GLU A 98 4.19 -12.72 -5.87
C GLU A 98 3.61 -11.74 -4.85
N LEU A 99 3.44 -12.17 -3.59
CA LEU A 99 2.92 -11.31 -2.53
C LEU A 99 3.88 -10.14 -2.23
N LYS A 100 5.20 -10.38 -2.26
CA LYS A 100 6.21 -9.30 -2.17
C LYS A 100 6.16 -8.35 -3.36
N LYS A 101 5.99 -8.86 -4.58
CA LYS A 101 5.87 -8.02 -5.78
C LYS A 101 4.65 -7.11 -5.70
N VAL A 102 3.50 -7.66 -5.32
CA VAL A 102 2.26 -6.88 -5.17
C VAL A 102 2.41 -5.82 -4.08
N GLN A 103 3.03 -6.15 -2.95
CA GLN A 103 3.33 -5.17 -1.89
C GLN A 103 4.25 -4.05 -2.38
N LEU A 104 5.26 -4.38 -3.19
CA LEU A 104 6.16 -3.39 -3.78
C LEU A 104 5.42 -2.46 -4.75
N LEU A 105 4.53 -3.00 -5.59
CA LEU A 105 3.69 -2.22 -6.49
C LEU A 105 2.73 -1.29 -5.72
N MET A 106 2.10 -1.78 -4.65
CA MET A 106 1.25 -0.95 -3.79
C MET A 106 2.03 0.21 -3.17
N LYS A 107 3.27 -0.06 -2.75
CA LYS A 107 4.15 0.98 -2.20
C LYS A 107 4.51 2.02 -3.27
N GLU A 108 4.91 1.57 -4.47
CA GLU A 108 5.26 2.46 -5.58
C GLU A 108 4.10 3.37 -5.99
N ILE A 109 2.87 2.86 -6.01
CA ILE A 109 1.67 3.66 -6.30
C ILE A 109 1.47 4.74 -5.23
N LYS A 110 1.64 4.37 -3.95
CA LYS A 110 1.51 5.29 -2.83
C LYS A 110 2.57 6.39 -2.87
N ASP A 111 3.83 6.01 -3.06
CA ASP A 111 4.97 6.94 -3.12
C ASP A 111 4.76 7.96 -4.27
N LYS A 112 4.34 7.49 -5.46
CA LYS A 112 4.01 8.37 -6.59
C LYS A 112 2.81 9.27 -6.33
N ASN A 113 1.82 8.82 -5.56
CA ASN A 113 0.67 9.65 -5.19
C ASN A 113 1.09 10.77 -4.23
N GLU A 114 2.00 10.48 -3.29
CA GLU A 114 2.56 11.47 -2.36
C GLU A 114 3.41 12.52 -3.11
N GLU A 115 4.32 12.10 -4.00
CA GLU A 115 5.14 13.00 -4.83
C GLU A 115 4.27 13.96 -5.68
N ASN A 116 3.21 13.46 -6.33
CA ASN A 116 2.29 14.28 -7.12
C ASN A 116 1.53 15.33 -6.28
N ASN A 117 1.31 15.07 -4.99
CA ASN A 117 0.69 16.04 -4.08
C ASN A 117 1.70 17.08 -3.57
N GLU A 118 2.96 16.68 -3.38
CA GLU A 118 4.04 17.60 -3.01
C GLU A 118 4.40 18.57 -4.15
N ASP A 119 4.44 18.09 -5.40
CA ASP A 119 4.67 18.93 -6.57
C ASP A 119 3.55 19.97 -6.78
N LYS A 120 2.30 19.61 -6.48
CA LYS A 120 1.17 20.57 -6.47
C LYS A 120 1.30 21.60 -5.34
N ARG A 121 1.97 21.26 -4.24
CA ARG A 121 2.20 22.16 -3.10
C ARG A 121 3.44 23.06 -3.30
N SER A 122 4.38 22.64 -4.14
CA SER A 122 5.68 23.29 -4.38
C SER A 122 5.69 24.30 -5.53
N LEU A 123 4.54 24.63 -6.13
CA LEU A 123 4.40 25.84 -6.97
C LEU A 123 4.48 27.10 -6.10
N THR A 124 5.65 27.32 -5.52
CA THR A 124 5.97 28.46 -4.69
C THR A 124 6.27 29.62 -5.63
N ILE A 125 5.26 30.46 -5.87
CA ILE A 125 5.43 31.66 -6.69
C ILE A 125 6.56 32.49 -6.08
N ASN A 126 7.64 32.70 -6.84
CA ASN A 126 8.73 33.58 -6.43
C ASN A 126 8.21 35.02 -6.42
N LYS A 127 7.84 35.51 -5.24
CA LYS A 127 7.25 36.84 -5.03
C LYS A 127 8.19 37.96 -5.48
N GLU A 128 9.49 37.77 -5.32
CA GLU A 128 10.49 38.74 -5.70
C GLU A 128 10.64 38.84 -7.22
N ALA A 129 10.74 37.69 -7.90
CA ALA A 129 10.76 37.65 -9.37
C ALA A 129 9.45 38.21 -9.96
N SER A 130 8.31 37.87 -9.36
CA SER A 130 7.00 38.40 -9.75
C SER A 130 6.93 39.92 -9.60
N LYS A 131 7.45 40.46 -8.48
CA LYS A 131 7.55 41.91 -8.26
C LYS A 131 8.42 42.58 -9.32
N ARG A 132 9.59 42.02 -9.65
CA ARG A 132 10.48 42.58 -10.70
C ARG A 132 9.80 42.62 -12.07
N ILE A 133 9.04 41.58 -12.42
CA ILE A 133 8.28 41.53 -13.68
C ILE A 133 7.20 42.63 -13.69
N ILE A 134 6.44 42.76 -12.61
CA ILE A 134 5.40 43.79 -12.48
C ILE A 134 6.00 45.19 -12.57
N ASP A 135 7.08 45.46 -11.82
CA ASP A 135 7.75 46.76 -11.80
C ASP A 135 8.32 47.12 -13.18
N SER A 136 8.90 46.14 -13.90
CA SER A 136 9.39 46.32 -15.28
C SER A 136 8.25 46.67 -16.24
N CYS A 137 7.13 45.94 -16.19
CA CYS A 137 5.96 46.23 -17.02
C CYS A 137 5.36 47.61 -16.72
N ILE A 138 5.33 48.03 -15.46
CA ILE A 138 4.83 49.36 -15.07
C ILE A 138 5.77 50.45 -15.59
N SER A 139 7.09 50.28 -15.45
CA SER A 139 8.08 51.26 -15.94
C SER A 139 7.98 51.41 -17.45
N TYR A 140 7.96 50.29 -18.18
CA TYR A 140 7.86 50.29 -19.63
C TYR A 140 6.61 51.01 -20.14
N ASN A 141 5.46 50.78 -19.48
CA ASN A 141 4.22 51.48 -19.82
C ASN A 141 4.28 52.99 -19.56
N LYS A 142 4.96 53.43 -18.50
CA LYS A 142 5.18 54.87 -18.23
C LYS A 142 6.03 55.51 -19.33
N ASP A 143 7.07 54.82 -19.78
CA ASP A 143 7.96 55.31 -20.83
C ASP A 143 7.26 55.38 -22.19
N LEU A 144 6.38 54.42 -22.51
CA LEU A 144 5.54 54.47 -23.70
C LEU A 144 4.58 55.67 -23.68
N LYS A 145 3.95 55.97 -22.54
CA LYS A 145 3.04 57.13 -22.41
C LYS A 145 3.78 58.44 -22.62
N LYS A 146 4.99 58.59 -22.05
CA LYS A 146 5.83 59.77 -22.27
C LYS A 146 6.17 59.96 -23.75
N ARG A 147 6.56 58.89 -24.45
CA ARG A 147 6.87 58.95 -25.90
C ARG A 147 5.67 59.31 -26.77
N LYS A 148 4.45 58.94 -26.36
CA LYS A 148 3.22 59.32 -27.08
C LYS A 148 2.82 60.78 -26.92
N HIS A 149 3.22 61.45 -25.85
CA HIS A 149 2.95 62.87 -25.62
C HIS A 149 4.00 63.82 -26.25
N PHE A 150 5.10 63.28 -26.77
CA PHE A 150 6.16 64.03 -27.45
C PHE A 150 6.08 63.95 -28.99
N LYS A 151 4.93 63.56 -29.54
CA LYS A 151 4.67 63.47 -30.98
C LYS A 151 3.38 64.24 -31.29
#